data_AF-A0A9E3Q0H3-F1
#
_entry.id   AF-A0A9E3Q0H3-F1
#
_cell.length_a   1.000
_cell.length_b   1.000
_cell.length_c   1.000
_cell.angle_alpha   90.00
_cell.angle_beta   90.00
_cell.angle_gamma   90.00
#
_symmetry.space_group_name_H-M   'P 1'
#
loop_
_entity.id
_entity.type
_entity.pdbx_description
1 polymer ?
#
loop_
_entity_poly.entity_id
_entity_poly.type
_entity_poly.pdbx_seq_one_letter_code
_entity_poly.pdbx_strand_id
1 'polypeptide(L)'
;MLDLKVNAHGFNDAVTRYVLTLGKDARVAVRQQSMLLGRKLVQFTPPGTRAQGRKAVARDIRRAVTPIRPSDFEAPSIKKLIRKRDYAGLEVVFSRFKQGGFASFQVLPFSAELHRSRRDKRGRVTRSARVATPDAPQVRDYIREVQTHVGRAKGGWVPTVTRLGGNVPEWLLQHAVTGTVEDRTGSMNPSVKMKNRSEWAGDAYVDRVLSNAMGARRQAILASIEKATNTAARTSGLKK
;
A
#
# COMPACT_ATOMS: atom_id res chain seq x y z
N MET A 1 13.10 13.24 11.98
CA MET A 1 13.10 11.82 11.55
C MET A 1 12.57 11.00 12.72
N LEU A 2 11.31 10.58 12.70
CA LEU A 2 10.72 9.77 13.78
C LEU A 2 11.29 8.35 13.71
N ASP A 3 12.19 8.01 14.64
CA ASP A 3 12.71 6.65 14.81
C ASP A 3 11.70 5.87 15.66
N LEU A 4 10.63 5.37 15.01
CA LEU A 4 9.63 4.52 15.66
C LEU A 4 10.28 3.22 16.13
N LYS A 5 10.58 3.10 17.41
CA LYS A 5 10.99 1.86 18.06
C LYS A 5 9.74 1.05 18.41
N VAL A 6 9.32 0.17 17.50
CA VAL A 6 8.24 -0.78 17.80
C VAL A 6 8.74 -1.85 18.77
N ASN A 7 7.93 -2.17 19.78
CA ASN A 7 8.20 -3.25 20.72
C ASN A 7 8.18 -4.60 19.99
N ALA A 8 9.37 -5.13 19.70
CA ALA A 8 9.57 -6.42 19.03
C ALA A 8 9.68 -7.60 20.01
N HIS A 9 9.45 -7.41 21.32
CA HIS A 9 9.71 -8.41 22.36
C HIS A 9 9.04 -9.75 22.08
N GLY A 10 7.72 -9.75 21.82
CA GLY A 10 6.99 -11.00 21.57
C GLY A 10 7.43 -11.76 20.31
N PHE A 11 7.95 -11.06 19.29
CA PHE A 11 8.54 -11.69 18.13
C PHE A 11 9.93 -12.26 18.46
N ASN A 12 10.78 -11.48 19.12
CA ASN A 12 12.13 -11.89 19.52
C ASN A 12 12.08 -13.13 20.42
N ASP A 13 11.19 -13.15 21.43
CA ASP A 13 10.99 -14.30 22.30
C ASP A 13 10.60 -15.56 21.54
N ALA A 14 9.71 -15.43 20.55
CA ALA A 14 9.30 -16.57 19.74
C ALA A 14 10.46 -17.11 18.90
N VAL A 15 11.30 -16.23 18.33
CA VAL A 15 12.52 -16.65 17.60
C VAL A 15 13.50 -17.34 18.56
N THR A 16 13.72 -16.80 19.75
CA THR A 16 14.58 -17.44 20.77
C THR A 16 14.06 -18.83 21.13
N ARG A 17 12.76 -18.98 21.41
CA ARG A 17 12.14 -20.28 21.68
C ARG A 17 12.28 -21.24 20.50
N TYR A 18 12.12 -20.75 19.27
CA TYR A 18 12.28 -21.55 18.06
C TYR A 18 13.70 -22.08 17.90
N VAL A 19 14.71 -21.25 18.17
CA VAL A 19 16.12 -21.63 18.17
C VAL A 19 16.39 -22.70 19.22
N LEU A 20 16.00 -22.44 20.47
CA LEU A 20 16.30 -23.32 21.60
C LEU A 20 15.55 -24.66 21.50
N THR A 21 14.26 -24.63 21.17
CA THR A 21 13.42 -25.85 21.17
C THR A 21 13.77 -26.78 20.03
N LEU A 22 14.14 -26.23 18.86
CA LEU A 22 14.36 -27.02 17.65
C LEU A 22 15.85 -27.19 17.30
N GLY A 23 16.76 -26.76 18.19
CA GLY A 23 18.21 -26.83 17.98
C GLY A 23 18.67 -26.16 16.69
N LYS A 24 18.03 -25.04 16.30
CA LYS A 24 18.39 -24.34 15.06
C LYS A 24 19.62 -23.46 15.27
N ASP A 25 20.45 -23.34 14.25
CA ASP A 25 21.50 -22.31 14.24
C ASP A 25 20.86 -20.91 14.35
N ALA A 26 21.32 -20.12 15.32
CA ALA A 26 20.74 -18.81 15.62
C ALA A 26 20.89 -17.83 14.45
N ARG A 27 22.00 -17.88 13.71
CA ARG A 27 22.27 -17.00 12.57
C ARG A 27 21.26 -17.26 11.46
N VAL A 28 21.08 -18.55 11.12
CA VAL A 28 20.13 -19.01 10.11
C VAL A 28 18.69 -18.70 10.54
N ALA A 29 18.32 -18.99 11.79
CA ALA A 29 16.97 -18.78 12.29
C ALA A 29 16.59 -17.29 12.32
N VAL A 30 17.46 -16.42 12.84
CA VAL A 30 17.20 -14.97 12.88
C VAL A 30 17.08 -14.41 11.46
N ARG A 31 17.97 -14.80 10.54
CA ARG A 31 17.91 -14.41 9.13
C ARG A 31 16.58 -14.82 8.49
N GLN A 32 16.21 -16.08 8.63
CA GLN A 32 15.00 -16.65 8.04
C GLN A 32 13.73 -16.00 8.60
N GLN A 33 13.60 -15.89 9.93
CA GLN A 33 12.40 -15.33 10.55
C GLN A 33 12.27 -13.82 10.29
N SER A 34 13.40 -13.10 10.18
CA SER A 34 13.42 -11.69 9.77
C SER A 34 12.96 -11.50 8.33
N MET A 35 13.39 -12.37 7.40
CA MET A 35 12.90 -12.37 6.02
C MET A 35 11.39 -12.60 5.96
N LEU A 36 10.90 -13.60 6.70
CA LEU A 36 9.47 -13.93 6.77
C LEU A 36 8.65 -12.78 7.40
N LEU A 37 9.20 -12.08 8.39
CA LEU A 37 8.62 -10.86 8.94
C LEU A 37 8.55 -9.76 7.87
N GLY A 38 9.64 -9.54 7.12
CA GLY A 38 9.65 -8.62 5.97
C GLY A 38 8.53 -8.92 4.96
N ARG A 39 8.31 -10.21 4.64
CA ARG A 39 7.21 -10.63 3.76
C ARG A 39 5.83 -10.30 4.36
N LYS A 40 5.67 -10.44 5.68
CA LYS A 40 4.44 -10.02 6.37
C LYS A 40 4.27 -8.50 6.32
N LEU A 41 5.32 -7.72 6.53
CA LEU A 41 5.25 -6.26 6.40
C LEU A 41 4.83 -5.84 4.98
N VAL A 42 5.40 -6.45 3.95
CA VAL A 42 4.95 -6.27 2.56
C VAL A 42 3.50 -6.67 2.39
N GLN A 43 3.05 -7.80 2.94
CA GLN A 43 1.67 -8.29 2.81
C GLN A 43 0.65 -7.35 3.46
N PHE A 44 0.91 -6.93 4.71
CA PHE A 44 -0.02 -6.16 5.54
C PHE A 44 -0.06 -4.68 5.20
N THR A 45 1.02 -4.11 4.65
CA THR A 45 1.02 -2.70 4.18
C THR A 45 0.12 -2.59 2.94
N PRO A 46 -0.96 -1.78 2.91
CA PRO A 46 -1.80 -1.64 1.71
C PRO A 46 -1.04 -1.05 0.51
N PRO A 47 -1.49 -1.25 -0.74
CA PRO A 47 -2.69 -1.98 -1.18
C PRO A 47 -2.46 -3.50 -1.33
N GLY A 48 -3.47 -4.35 -1.31
CA GLY A 48 -3.28 -5.80 -1.50
C GLY A 48 -2.65 -6.16 -2.86
N THR A 49 -3.09 -5.49 -3.93
CA THR A 49 -2.56 -5.68 -5.29
C THR A 49 -2.30 -4.36 -6.00
N ARG A 50 -1.45 -4.38 -7.04
CA ARG A 50 -1.21 -3.21 -7.91
C ARG A 50 -2.50 -2.70 -8.54
N ALA A 51 -3.34 -3.62 -9.03
CA ALA A 51 -4.63 -3.29 -9.65
C ALA A 51 -5.59 -2.61 -8.66
N GLN A 52 -5.68 -3.11 -7.42
CA GLN A 52 -6.48 -2.50 -6.36
C GLN A 52 -6.02 -1.07 -6.07
N GLY A 53 -4.71 -0.86 -5.90
CA GLY A 53 -4.13 0.46 -5.67
C GLY A 53 -4.43 1.42 -6.82
N ARG A 54 -4.22 0.97 -8.06
CA ARG A 54 -4.52 1.76 -9.27
C ARG A 54 -5.99 2.16 -9.38
N LYS A 55 -6.91 1.23 -9.08
CA LYS A 55 -8.36 1.49 -9.06
C LYS A 55 -8.73 2.50 -7.97
N ALA A 56 -8.09 2.42 -6.80
CA ALA A 56 -8.31 3.37 -5.72
C ALA A 56 -7.86 4.80 -6.11
N VAL A 57 -6.66 4.95 -6.67
CA VAL A 57 -6.13 6.24 -7.18
C VAL A 57 -7.07 6.83 -8.23
N ALA A 58 -7.45 6.04 -9.23
CA ALA A 58 -8.33 6.53 -10.30
C ALA A 58 -9.71 6.96 -9.76
N ARG A 59 -10.24 6.25 -8.76
CA ARG A 59 -11.50 6.62 -8.10
C ARG A 59 -11.36 7.92 -7.32
N ASP A 60 -10.27 8.09 -6.57
CA ASP A 60 -10.01 9.28 -5.76
C ASP A 60 -9.97 10.54 -6.63
N ILE A 61 -9.18 10.49 -7.72
CA ILE A 61 -9.06 11.59 -8.67
C ILE A 61 -10.41 11.87 -9.35
N ARG A 62 -11.12 10.83 -9.81
CA ARG A 62 -12.45 11.02 -10.46
C ARG A 62 -13.52 11.56 -9.53
N ARG A 63 -13.39 11.35 -8.22
CA ARG A 63 -14.28 11.98 -7.23
C ARG A 63 -13.97 13.45 -7.06
N ALA A 64 -12.71 13.86 -7.13
CA ALA A 64 -12.36 15.27 -7.07
C ALA A 64 -12.80 16.02 -8.33
N VAL A 65 -12.70 15.36 -9.48
CA VAL A 65 -13.03 15.95 -10.77
C VAL A 65 -13.47 14.86 -11.75
N THR A 66 -14.71 14.97 -12.23
CA THR A 66 -15.31 14.02 -13.16
C THR A 66 -14.97 14.43 -14.59
N PRO A 67 -14.11 13.69 -15.30
CA PRO A 67 -13.85 13.98 -16.70
C PRO A 67 -15.09 13.66 -17.53
N ILE A 68 -15.53 14.61 -18.36
CA ILE A 68 -16.64 14.44 -19.30
C ILE A 68 -16.14 14.31 -20.72
N ARG A 69 -16.80 13.49 -21.53
CA ARG A 69 -16.47 13.20 -22.92
C ARG A 69 -17.68 13.42 -23.82
N PRO A 70 -17.48 13.68 -25.12
CA PRO A 70 -18.62 13.79 -26.04
C PRO A 70 -19.48 12.53 -26.10
N SER A 71 -18.91 11.35 -25.85
CA SER A 71 -19.64 10.07 -25.78
C SER A 71 -20.60 9.96 -24.60
N ASP A 72 -20.46 10.81 -23.59
CA ASP A 72 -21.24 10.70 -22.35
C ASP A 72 -22.59 11.44 -22.46
N PHE A 73 -22.86 12.09 -23.59
CA PHE A 73 -24.04 12.91 -23.84
C PHE A 73 -24.63 12.55 -25.19
N GLU A 74 -25.94 12.71 -25.37
CA GLU A 74 -26.59 12.55 -26.68
C GLU A 74 -26.63 13.85 -27.47
N ALA A 75 -26.97 14.96 -26.80
CA ALA A 75 -27.17 16.27 -27.40
C ALA A 75 -25.93 16.77 -28.19
N PRO A 76 -26.04 17.02 -29.51
CA PRO A 76 -24.94 17.51 -30.34
C PRO A 76 -24.34 18.83 -29.87
N SER A 77 -25.16 19.71 -29.29
CA SER A 77 -24.73 20.99 -28.71
C SER A 77 -23.74 20.79 -27.57
N ILE A 78 -24.04 19.89 -26.62
CA ILE A 78 -23.13 19.55 -25.51
C ILE A 78 -21.85 18.91 -26.04
N LYS A 79 -21.96 17.97 -27.00
CA LYS A 79 -20.79 17.35 -27.66
C LYS A 79 -19.85 18.41 -28.25
N LYS A 80 -20.40 19.43 -28.91
CA LYS A 80 -19.64 20.55 -29.50
C LYS A 80 -18.92 21.37 -28.42
N LEU A 81 -19.58 21.69 -27.32
CA LEU A 81 -18.97 22.42 -26.20
C LEU A 81 -17.80 21.64 -25.56
N ILE A 82 -17.97 20.34 -25.33
CA ILE A 82 -16.90 19.49 -24.78
C ILE A 82 -15.70 19.44 -25.73
N ARG A 83 -15.91 19.23 -27.03
CA ARG A 83 -14.82 19.19 -28.02
C ARG A 83 -14.04 20.50 -28.08
N LYS A 84 -14.73 21.63 -27.92
CA LYS A 84 -14.13 22.98 -27.90
C LYS A 84 -13.53 23.36 -26.55
N ARG A 85 -13.73 22.55 -25.50
CA ARG A 85 -13.43 22.91 -24.10
C ARG A 85 -14.04 24.26 -23.70
N ASP A 86 -15.29 24.48 -24.10
CA ASP A 86 -16.02 25.70 -23.79
C ASP A 86 -16.58 25.62 -22.35
N TYR A 87 -15.76 26.04 -21.40
CA TYR A 87 -16.08 26.00 -19.96
C TYR A 87 -17.33 26.81 -19.62
N ALA A 88 -17.43 28.04 -20.13
CA ALA A 88 -18.55 28.93 -19.84
C ALA A 88 -19.87 28.37 -20.40
N GLY A 89 -19.85 27.88 -21.64
CA GLY A 89 -21.02 27.26 -22.25
C GLY A 89 -21.46 26.00 -21.50
N LEU A 90 -20.52 25.16 -21.07
CA LEU A 90 -20.81 23.97 -20.27
C LEU A 90 -21.39 24.31 -18.88
N GLU A 91 -20.88 25.35 -18.22
CA GLU A 91 -21.39 25.81 -16.92
C GLU A 91 -22.86 26.25 -17.05
N VAL A 92 -23.18 27.03 -18.09
CA VAL A 92 -24.57 27.44 -18.37
C VAL A 92 -25.47 26.23 -18.60
N VAL A 93 -25.02 25.23 -19.36
CA VAL A 93 -25.79 24.00 -19.57
C VAL A 93 -25.99 23.23 -18.26
N PHE A 94 -24.93 23.03 -17.48
CA PHE A 94 -24.98 22.20 -16.27
C PHE A 94 -25.81 22.87 -15.16
N SER A 95 -25.80 24.21 -15.08
CA SER A 95 -26.66 24.96 -14.15
C SER A 95 -28.17 24.76 -14.39
N ARG A 96 -28.56 24.36 -15.60
CA ARG A 96 -29.96 24.05 -15.96
C ARG A 96 -30.37 22.64 -15.57
N PHE A 97 -29.44 21.74 -15.28
CA PHE A 97 -29.76 20.39 -14.82
C PHE A 97 -30.29 20.43 -13.39
N LYS A 98 -31.62 20.31 -13.25
CA LYS A 98 -32.31 20.23 -11.95
C LYS A 98 -32.23 18.84 -11.32
N GLN A 99 -32.02 17.81 -12.13
CA GLN A 99 -31.93 16.41 -11.72
C GLN A 99 -30.96 15.64 -12.62
N GLY A 100 -30.53 14.45 -12.18
CA GLY A 100 -29.61 13.58 -12.92
C GLY A 100 -28.15 13.68 -12.47
N GLY A 101 -27.28 12.92 -13.15
CA GLY A 101 -25.90 12.67 -12.72
C GLY A 101 -24.98 13.90 -12.66
N PHE A 102 -25.34 14.98 -13.35
CA PHE A 102 -24.59 16.24 -13.38
C PHE A 102 -25.33 17.42 -12.72
N ALA A 103 -26.44 17.17 -12.01
CA ALA A 103 -27.13 18.21 -11.28
C ALA A 103 -26.23 18.82 -10.19
N SER A 104 -26.17 20.15 -10.16
CA SER A 104 -25.30 20.93 -9.26
C SER A 104 -23.80 20.69 -9.47
N PHE A 105 -23.38 20.27 -10.66
CA PHE A 105 -21.95 20.22 -10.98
C PHE A 105 -21.46 21.59 -11.42
N GLN A 106 -20.26 21.95 -10.96
CA GLN A 106 -19.45 23.04 -11.50
C GLN A 106 -18.56 22.50 -12.62
N VAL A 107 -18.24 23.32 -13.61
CA VAL A 107 -17.35 22.99 -14.72
C VAL A 107 -16.06 23.80 -14.55
N LEU A 108 -14.96 23.10 -14.25
CA LEU A 108 -13.67 23.73 -13.97
C LEU A 108 -12.57 23.11 -14.84
N PRO A 109 -11.53 23.88 -15.22
CA PRO A 109 -10.33 23.32 -15.84
C PRO A 109 -9.65 22.35 -14.88
N PHE A 110 -9.09 21.28 -15.43
CA PHE A 110 -8.39 20.30 -14.60
C PHE A 110 -7.01 20.84 -14.16
N SER A 111 -6.68 20.63 -12.88
CA SER A 111 -5.31 20.77 -12.37
C SER A 111 -5.03 19.76 -11.26
N ALA A 112 -3.74 19.48 -11.01
CA ALA A 112 -3.33 18.63 -9.90
C ALA A 112 -3.69 19.29 -8.55
N GLU A 113 -3.64 20.61 -8.48
CA GLU A 113 -4.03 21.45 -7.35
C GLU A 113 -5.53 21.30 -7.06
N LEU A 114 -6.37 21.28 -8.09
CA LEU A 114 -7.81 21.01 -7.95
C LEU A 114 -8.04 19.64 -7.33
N HIS A 115 -7.31 18.60 -7.75
CA HIS A 115 -7.40 17.31 -7.06
C HIS A 115 -6.93 17.40 -5.60
N ARG A 116 -5.78 18.02 -5.33
CA ARG A 116 -5.19 18.10 -3.98
C ARG A 116 -6.06 18.90 -3.00
N SER A 117 -6.70 19.98 -3.44
CA SER A 117 -7.57 20.82 -2.60
C SER A 117 -8.86 20.12 -2.16
N ARG A 118 -9.26 19.04 -2.85
CA ARG A 118 -10.43 18.22 -2.49
C ARG A 118 -10.10 17.03 -1.59
N ARG A 119 -8.83 16.85 -1.20
CA ARG A 119 -8.40 15.79 -0.28
C ARG A 119 -8.66 16.19 1.17
N ASP A 120 -9.11 15.24 1.98
CA ASP A 120 -9.28 15.42 3.41
C ASP A 120 -7.92 15.42 4.15
N LYS A 121 -7.96 15.58 5.48
CA LYS A 121 -6.78 15.50 6.36
C LYS A 121 -6.02 14.17 6.28
N ARG A 122 -6.65 13.11 5.76
CA ARG A 122 -6.05 11.78 5.53
C ARG A 122 -5.57 11.62 4.08
N GLY A 123 -5.61 12.69 3.29
CA GLY A 123 -5.20 12.70 1.91
C GLY A 123 -6.13 11.93 0.97
N ARG A 124 -7.44 11.89 1.22
CA ARG A 124 -8.43 11.16 0.39
C ARG A 124 -9.59 12.03 -0.05
N VAL A 125 -10.18 11.69 -1.19
CA VAL A 125 -11.42 12.26 -1.70
C VAL A 125 -12.56 11.28 -1.43
N THR A 126 -13.28 11.52 -0.33
CA THR A 126 -14.26 10.56 0.20
C THR A 126 -15.57 10.56 -0.57
N ARG A 127 -15.98 11.72 -1.11
CA ARG A 127 -17.24 11.94 -1.85
C ARG A 127 -16.96 12.69 -3.15
N SER A 128 -17.89 12.64 -4.09
CA SER A 128 -17.80 13.48 -5.30
C SER A 128 -17.77 14.96 -4.91
N ALA A 129 -16.83 15.71 -5.47
CA ALA A 129 -16.76 17.16 -5.33
C ALA A 129 -17.77 17.88 -6.23
N ARG A 130 -18.54 17.14 -7.05
CA ARG A 130 -19.46 17.69 -8.06
C ARG A 130 -18.77 18.71 -8.97
N VAL A 131 -17.57 18.37 -9.42
CA VAL A 131 -16.83 19.14 -10.43
C VAL A 131 -16.71 18.28 -11.67
N ALA A 132 -17.07 18.83 -12.81
CA ALA A 132 -16.86 18.25 -14.14
C ALA A 132 -15.75 18.99 -14.87
N THR A 133 -15.07 18.31 -15.80
CA THR A 133 -14.08 18.93 -16.67
C THR A 133 -14.07 18.29 -18.06
N PRO A 134 -14.05 19.07 -19.16
CA PRO A 134 -13.84 18.53 -20.50
C PRO A 134 -12.39 18.07 -20.75
N ASP A 135 -11.47 18.27 -19.80
CA ASP A 135 -10.06 17.85 -19.85
C ASP A 135 -9.84 16.35 -19.59
N ALA A 136 -10.66 15.49 -20.20
CA ALA A 136 -10.57 14.04 -19.99
C ALA A 136 -9.18 13.42 -20.30
N PRO A 137 -8.43 13.86 -21.33
CA PRO A 137 -7.05 13.41 -21.55
C PRO A 137 -6.11 13.77 -20.40
N GLN A 138 -6.16 15.00 -19.90
CA GLN A 138 -5.28 15.47 -18.82
C GLN A 138 -5.57 14.75 -17.50
N VAL A 139 -6.86 14.53 -17.19
CA VAL A 139 -7.25 13.71 -16.03
C VAL A 139 -6.72 12.28 -16.17
N ARG A 140 -6.80 11.68 -17.37
CA ARG A 140 -6.27 10.33 -17.62
C ARG A 140 -4.76 10.27 -17.42
N ASP A 141 -4.04 11.25 -17.93
CA ASP A 141 -2.59 11.26 -17.89
C ASP A 141 -2.08 11.52 -16.46
N TYR A 142 -2.75 12.41 -15.72
CA TYR A 142 -2.52 12.58 -14.28
C TYR A 142 -2.83 11.32 -13.47
N ILE A 143 -3.92 10.60 -13.78
CA ILE A 143 -4.20 9.30 -13.14
C ILE A 143 -3.03 8.34 -13.38
N ARG A 144 -2.51 8.25 -14.60
CA ARG A 144 -1.38 7.36 -14.94
C ARG A 144 -0.13 7.74 -14.16
N GLU A 145 0.18 9.04 -14.07
CA GLU A 145 1.29 9.58 -13.30
C GLU A 145 1.18 9.18 -11.82
N VAL A 146 0.07 9.50 -11.16
CA VAL A 146 -0.12 9.18 -9.73
C VAL A 146 -0.16 7.67 -9.50
N GLN A 147 -0.64 6.88 -10.46
CA GLN A 147 -0.62 5.41 -10.39
C GLN A 147 0.80 4.81 -10.37
N THR A 148 1.83 5.56 -10.78
CA THR A 148 3.24 5.11 -10.63
C THR A 148 3.68 5.05 -9.17
N HIS A 149 3.01 5.79 -8.28
CA HIS A 149 3.31 5.83 -6.84
C HIS A 149 2.70 4.64 -6.08
N VAL A 150 1.84 3.84 -6.74
CA VAL A 150 1.19 2.69 -6.13
C VAL A 150 2.23 1.67 -5.69
N GLY A 151 2.33 1.47 -4.38
CA GLY A 151 3.25 0.51 -3.77
C GLY A 151 4.41 1.13 -3.02
N ARG A 152 4.62 2.46 -3.08
CA ARG A 152 5.73 3.12 -2.39
C ARG A 152 5.82 2.80 -0.89
N ALA A 153 4.68 2.80 -0.18
CA ALA A 153 4.63 2.43 1.24
C ALA A 153 5.15 1.01 1.50
N LYS A 154 4.77 0.03 0.66
CA LYS A 154 5.29 -1.34 0.71
C LYS A 154 6.75 -1.43 0.30
N GLY A 155 7.17 -0.59 -0.65
CA GLY A 155 8.51 -0.53 -1.21
C GLY A 155 9.59 -0.43 -0.15
N GLY A 156 9.33 0.32 0.93
CA GLY A 156 10.28 0.47 2.03
C GLY A 156 10.58 -0.84 2.79
N TRP A 157 9.79 -1.90 2.63
CA TRP A 157 10.07 -3.22 3.20
C TRP A 157 10.77 -4.17 2.23
N VAL A 158 10.86 -3.82 0.94
CA VAL A 158 11.46 -4.67 -0.10
C VAL A 158 12.92 -5.03 0.21
N PRO A 159 13.80 -4.08 0.62
CA PRO A 159 15.20 -4.42 0.91
C PRO A 159 15.35 -5.49 1.99
N THR A 160 14.48 -5.49 3.00
CA THR A 160 14.45 -6.53 4.03
C THR A 160 14.24 -7.91 3.43
N VAL A 161 13.27 -8.05 2.53
CA VAL A 161 12.95 -9.36 1.94
C VAL A 161 14.08 -9.80 1.00
N THR A 162 14.51 -8.93 0.09
CA THR A 162 15.47 -9.30 -0.96
C THR A 162 16.87 -9.55 -0.41
N ARG A 163 17.41 -8.70 0.48
CA ARG A 163 18.75 -8.92 1.06
C ARG A 163 18.83 -10.13 1.98
N LEU A 164 17.70 -10.55 2.56
CA LEU A 164 17.63 -11.76 3.39
C LEU A 164 17.28 -13.02 2.58
N GLY A 165 17.29 -12.94 1.24
CA GLY A 165 17.14 -14.08 0.33
C GLY A 165 15.71 -14.43 -0.06
N GLY A 166 14.74 -13.54 0.18
CA GLY A 166 13.35 -13.71 -0.26
C GLY A 166 13.03 -12.96 -1.56
N ASN A 167 11.87 -13.26 -2.13
CA ASN A 167 11.36 -12.60 -3.33
C ASN A 167 10.11 -11.76 -3.03
N VAL A 168 9.94 -10.68 -3.79
CA VAL A 168 8.74 -9.83 -3.77
C VAL A 168 8.17 -9.69 -5.19
N PRO A 169 6.90 -9.30 -5.35
CA PRO A 169 6.35 -8.95 -6.65
C PRO A 169 7.16 -7.84 -7.35
N GLU A 170 7.44 -8.03 -8.64
CA GLU A 170 8.29 -7.15 -9.48
C GLU A 170 7.90 -5.67 -9.39
N TRP A 171 6.59 -5.37 -9.41
CA TRP A 171 6.08 -4.00 -9.36
C TRP A 171 6.44 -3.22 -8.08
N LEU A 172 6.97 -3.89 -7.05
CA LEU A 172 7.46 -3.25 -5.83
C LEU A 172 8.96 -2.90 -5.88
N LEU A 173 9.74 -3.52 -6.77
CA LEU A 173 11.19 -3.33 -6.81
C LEU A 173 11.59 -1.88 -7.09
N GLN A 174 10.85 -1.20 -7.98
CA GLN A 174 11.02 0.23 -8.27
C GLN A 174 10.87 1.16 -7.05
N HIS A 175 10.33 0.66 -5.93
CA HIS A 175 10.12 1.44 -4.71
C HIS A 175 11.07 1.06 -3.57
N ALA A 176 12.00 0.12 -3.79
CA ALA A 176 12.91 -0.41 -2.78
C ALA A 176 13.83 0.66 -2.16
N VAL A 177 14.13 1.74 -2.90
CA VAL A 177 15.00 2.85 -2.47
C VAL A 177 14.52 3.53 -1.18
N THR A 178 13.24 3.40 -0.86
CA THR A 178 12.65 3.98 0.36
C THR A 178 12.89 3.13 1.62
N GLY A 179 13.58 1.99 1.51
CA GLY A 179 13.86 1.07 2.60
C GLY A 179 15.35 0.88 2.85
N THR A 180 15.70 0.50 4.07
CA THR A 180 17.03 -0.05 4.37
C THR A 180 16.90 -1.26 5.27
N VAL A 181 17.82 -2.21 5.08
CA VAL A 181 18.03 -3.31 6.02
C VAL A 181 19.51 -3.40 6.34
N GLU A 182 19.78 -3.57 7.62
CA GLU A 182 21.08 -3.88 8.17
C GLU A 182 21.02 -5.31 8.71
N ASP A 183 21.86 -6.17 8.15
CA ASP A 183 21.92 -7.58 8.46
C ASP A 183 23.21 -7.88 9.22
N ARG A 184 23.07 -8.19 10.50
CA ARG A 184 24.17 -8.57 11.40
C ARG A 184 24.06 -10.03 11.80
N THR A 185 23.44 -10.87 10.98
CA THR A 185 23.24 -12.29 11.30
C THR A 185 24.55 -13.09 11.39
N GLY A 186 25.63 -12.62 10.76
CA GLY A 186 26.97 -13.19 10.90
C GLY A 186 27.69 -12.86 12.21
N SER A 187 27.18 -11.95 13.04
CA SER A 187 27.81 -11.54 14.30
C SER A 187 27.57 -12.54 15.44
N MET A 188 28.30 -12.40 16.56
CA MET A 188 28.08 -13.21 17.76
C MET A 188 26.67 -13.05 18.35
N ASN A 189 26.05 -11.89 18.14
CA ASN A 189 24.68 -11.58 18.53
C ASN A 189 23.83 -11.31 17.28
N PRO A 190 23.35 -12.36 16.58
CA PRO A 190 22.65 -12.23 15.31
C PRO A 190 21.45 -11.29 15.41
N SER A 191 21.40 -10.29 14.55
CA SER A 191 20.31 -9.31 14.53
C SER A 191 20.04 -8.78 13.13
N VAL A 192 18.83 -8.26 12.93
CA VAL A 192 18.42 -7.58 11.70
C VAL A 192 17.71 -6.28 12.09
N LYS A 193 18.10 -5.17 11.49
CA LYS A 193 17.43 -3.87 11.64
C LYS A 193 16.78 -3.47 10.33
N MET A 194 15.49 -3.15 10.38
CA MET A 194 14.68 -2.79 9.21
C MET A 194 14.23 -1.34 9.35
N LYS A 195 14.32 -0.54 8.28
CA LYS A 195 13.81 0.83 8.25
C LYS A 195 13.00 1.07 6.99
N ASN A 196 11.81 1.62 7.14
CA ASN A 196 11.00 2.13 6.04
C ASN A 196 10.96 3.67 6.15
N ARG A 197 11.43 4.35 5.10
CA ARG A 197 11.51 5.81 4.98
C ARG A 197 10.55 6.36 3.93
N SER A 198 9.57 5.58 3.50
CA SER A 198 8.52 6.08 2.61
C SER A 198 7.75 7.22 3.26
N GLU A 199 7.16 8.10 2.46
CA GLU A 199 6.33 9.23 2.93
C GLU A 199 5.12 8.79 3.79
N TRP A 200 4.79 7.50 3.79
CA TRP A 200 3.73 6.89 4.62
C TRP A 200 4.24 6.27 5.92
N ALA A 201 5.55 6.25 6.19
CA ALA A 201 6.15 5.56 7.34
C ALA A 201 5.79 6.19 8.71
N GLY A 202 5.28 7.43 8.74
CA GLY A 202 4.85 8.13 9.95
C GLY A 202 3.34 8.13 10.20
N ASP A 203 2.55 7.41 9.39
CA ASP A 203 1.10 7.34 9.57
C ASP A 203 0.74 6.38 10.73
N ALA A 204 -0.27 6.70 11.55
CA ALA A 204 -0.79 5.82 12.60
C ALA A 204 -1.20 4.43 12.08
N TYR A 205 -1.49 4.29 10.78
CA TYR A 205 -1.70 3.00 10.14
C TYR A 205 -0.48 2.08 10.18
N VAL A 206 0.74 2.62 10.27
CA VAL A 206 2.01 1.88 10.27
C VAL A 206 2.16 1.06 11.53
N ASP A 207 1.80 1.58 12.70
CA ASP A 207 1.87 0.85 13.97
C ASP A 207 0.97 -0.39 13.95
N ARG A 208 -0.24 -0.25 13.40
CA ARG A 208 -1.16 -1.38 13.22
C ARG A 208 -0.61 -2.41 12.25
N VAL A 209 0.03 -1.99 11.16
CA VAL A 209 0.68 -2.90 10.21
C VAL A 209 1.84 -3.65 10.87
N LEU A 210 2.68 -2.95 11.63
CA LEU A 210 3.83 -3.53 12.35
C LEU A 210 3.35 -4.53 13.40
N SER A 211 2.39 -4.14 14.25
CA SER A 211 1.80 -5.00 15.28
C SER A 211 1.17 -6.27 14.67
N ASN A 212 0.36 -6.13 13.62
CA ASN A 212 -0.27 -7.27 12.96
C ASN A 212 0.76 -8.20 12.30
N ALA A 213 1.79 -7.65 11.64
CA ALA A 213 2.84 -8.44 11.00
C ALA A 213 3.68 -9.22 12.02
N MET A 214 4.07 -8.56 13.12
CA MET A 214 4.80 -9.19 14.22
C MET A 214 3.95 -10.26 14.92
N GLY A 215 2.70 -9.95 15.24
CA GLY A 215 1.75 -10.89 15.84
C GLY A 215 1.52 -12.12 14.96
N ALA A 216 1.26 -11.93 13.66
CA ALA A 216 1.09 -13.04 12.72
C ALA A 216 2.34 -13.90 12.59
N ARG A 217 3.54 -13.31 12.59
CA ARG A 217 4.79 -14.06 12.51
C ARG A 217 5.09 -14.81 13.81
N ARG A 218 4.85 -14.20 14.97
CA ARG A 218 4.93 -14.84 16.28
C ARG A 218 4.08 -16.10 16.33
N GLN A 219 2.80 -16.01 15.96
CA GLN A 219 1.89 -17.16 15.96
C GLN A 219 2.36 -18.27 15.02
N ALA A 220 2.84 -17.91 13.82
CA ALA A 220 3.37 -18.88 12.88
C ALA A 220 4.66 -19.57 13.38
N ILE A 221 5.49 -18.89 14.18
CA ILE A 221 6.66 -19.51 14.82
C ILE A 221 6.20 -20.52 15.88
N LEU A 222 5.29 -20.12 16.76
CA LEU A 222 4.77 -20.99 17.83
C LEU A 222 4.11 -22.25 17.26
N ALA A 223 3.28 -22.12 16.23
CA ALA A 223 2.68 -23.25 15.53
C ALA A 223 3.75 -24.17 14.89
N SER A 224 4.88 -23.63 14.45
CA SER A 224 5.98 -24.42 13.89
C SER A 224 6.70 -25.24 14.97
N ILE A 225 6.85 -24.66 16.18
CA ILE A 225 7.40 -25.35 17.34
C ILE A 225 6.47 -26.50 17.73
N GLU A 226 5.18 -26.21 17.93
CA GLU A 226 4.17 -27.21 18.31
C GLU A 226 4.11 -28.38 17.32
N LYS A 227 4.10 -28.07 16.02
CA LYS A 227 4.10 -29.11 14.98
C LYS A 227 5.35 -30.01 15.08
N ALA A 228 6.53 -29.42 15.30
CA ALA A 228 7.77 -30.18 15.40
C ALA A 228 7.81 -31.04 16.67
N THR A 229 7.36 -30.52 17.82
CA THR A 229 7.29 -31.29 19.07
C THR A 229 6.31 -32.44 18.97
N ASN A 230 5.13 -32.23 18.37
CA ASN A 230 4.13 -33.29 18.15
C ASN A 230 4.64 -34.37 17.20
N THR A 231 5.40 -33.99 16.17
CA THR A 231 6.01 -34.95 15.25
C THR A 231 7.06 -35.80 16.00
N ALA A 232 7.93 -35.18 16.79
CA ALA A 232 8.94 -35.88 17.57
C ALA A 232 8.32 -36.88 18.57
N ALA A 233 7.25 -36.47 19.27
CA ALA A 233 6.52 -37.33 20.20
C ALA A 233 5.85 -38.54 19.51
N ARG A 234 5.32 -38.36 18.30
CA ARG A 234 4.76 -39.48 17.52
C ARG A 234 5.85 -40.45 17.07
N THR A 235 6.98 -39.95 16.59
CA THR A 235 8.10 -40.79 16.16
C THR A 235 8.73 -41.57 17.31
N SER A 236 8.79 -41.00 18.52
CA SER A 236 9.25 -41.71 19.71
C SER A 236 8.22 -42.69 20.28
N GLY A 237 6.92 -42.41 20.12
CA GLY A 237 5.82 -43.30 20.52
C GLY A 237 5.54 -44.47 19.57
N LEU A 238 5.86 -44.34 18.28
CA LEU A 238 5.77 -45.41 17.27
C LEU A 238 6.93 -46.43 17.32
N LYS A 239 7.87 -46.25 18.26
CA LYS A 239 8.98 -47.20 18.55
C LYS A 239 8.71 -48.06 19.80
N LYS A 240 7.47 -48.15 20.26
CA LYS A 240 7.07 -49.09 21.33
C LYS A 240 6.31 -50.27 20.75
#